data_AF-A0A933XUW9-F1
#
_entry.id   AF-A0A933XUW9-F1
#
_cell.length_a   1.000
_cell.length_b   1.000
_cell.length_c   1.000
_cell.angle_alpha   90.00
_cell.angle_beta   90.00
_cell.angle_gamma   90.00
#
_symmetry.space_group_name_H-M   'P 1'
#
loop_
_entity.id
_entity.type
_entity.pdbx_description
1 polymer ?
#
loop_
_entity_poly.entity_id
_entity_poly.type
_entity_poly.pdbx_seq_one_letter_code
_entity_poly.pdbx_strand_id
1 'polypeptide(L)'
;MHLAPFVLPFVALASQAGGGGLFGGGSGSGGGDSDDGILWLFYWLLRLAIEVPVVGVPLLIVVAVVFLVGLRKGWWKHQERVIARTRPAREARASANVAAQLSNTDPSFDERAFLARVERAFGRAQSSWCAQELEPLRAFVSDGVYERFSLQIEQQKLEGWRQGIAGLRVGPLKLVSLETGPQFETLGVRIEFHGDIHRLDLRDGSRISGSRVPRADFVECWSFVRRRGARSLSQDGLMEGRCPNCGATLALNQSALCGHCRCLVRSGRFDWVLAEITQASEWRPTHAAALPGLAELVARDPGFDVQMLEDRASMAFWRLRAAERVGDARPLTRIATAGTCESLAPRFSAAAPRERFVDSAVGSVNLLGVLRDDADDRAVVEVVWDGRRERIDARGERELDDSRRLRRTLLVFARGLGESTQVDATFTTATCRGCGAHDAGGTEPACAFCGAPRTGDRSAWLVAEVAERGSDVAEELVRTLGQRARDARAREGDALHARVSPESAAGLLVWAAELARADGEVDDREQRALRALAARLRVAPERVDEILDGERVPPAPSARDRGEAAAWYATLVELALEDGSLTRAERGFLTRAASHLGIGYRESEDVLRAARAHLFGEAREARRAHFLDRTS
;
A
#
# COMPACT_ATOMS: atom_id res chain seq x y z
N MET A 1 -11.72 -52.51 -17.11
CA MET A 1 -12.24 -51.61 -16.04
C MET A 1 -11.09 -50.74 -15.58
N HIS A 2 -10.96 -49.55 -16.16
CA HIS A 2 -9.89 -48.61 -15.86
C HIS A 2 -10.31 -47.72 -14.69
N LEU A 3 -9.52 -47.74 -13.62
CA LEU A 3 -9.62 -46.80 -12.51
C LEU A 3 -9.10 -45.44 -12.99
N ALA A 4 -10.00 -44.46 -13.03
CA ALA A 4 -9.68 -43.06 -13.25
C ALA A 4 -9.00 -42.47 -11.99
N PRO A 5 -7.91 -41.71 -12.10
CA PRO A 5 -7.37 -40.98 -10.96
C PRO A 5 -8.25 -39.74 -10.69
N PHE A 6 -8.64 -39.58 -9.43
CA PHE A 6 -9.29 -38.40 -8.90
C PHE A 6 -8.35 -37.18 -9.06
N VAL A 7 -8.66 -36.30 -10.00
CA VAL A 7 -8.06 -34.96 -10.12
C VAL A 7 -8.78 -34.04 -9.13
N LEU A 8 -8.06 -33.61 -8.08
CA LEU A 8 -8.53 -32.55 -7.17
C LEU A 8 -8.80 -31.26 -7.96
N PRO A 9 -9.85 -30.48 -7.62
CA PRO A 9 -10.20 -29.28 -8.38
C PRO A 9 -9.17 -28.17 -8.11
N PHE A 10 -8.45 -27.80 -9.16
CA PHE A 10 -7.51 -26.69 -9.19
C PHE A 10 -8.23 -25.35 -9.02
N VAL A 11 -7.78 -24.52 -8.07
CA VAL A 11 -8.13 -23.09 -8.03
C VAL A 11 -6.99 -22.33 -8.69
N ALA A 12 -7.12 -22.04 -9.98
CA ALA A 12 -6.21 -21.13 -10.66
C ALA A 12 -6.45 -19.71 -10.14
N LEU A 13 -5.57 -19.20 -9.27
CA LEU A 13 -5.58 -17.79 -8.87
C LEU A 13 -5.08 -16.95 -10.06
N ALA A 14 -6.01 -16.48 -10.89
CA ALA A 14 -5.69 -15.73 -12.10
C ALA A 14 -5.09 -14.36 -11.75
N SER A 15 -4.01 -13.96 -12.44
CA SER A 15 -3.52 -12.58 -12.52
C SER A 15 -4.61 -11.68 -13.14
N GLN A 16 -5.00 -10.61 -12.44
CA GLN A 16 -6.03 -9.64 -12.87
C GLN A 16 -5.43 -8.25 -13.04
N ALA A 17 -6.19 -7.31 -13.61
CA ALA A 17 -5.76 -5.93 -13.83
C ALA A 17 -5.19 -5.28 -12.54
N GLY A 18 -5.79 -5.52 -11.38
CA GLY A 18 -5.27 -5.03 -10.09
C GLY A 18 -4.36 -5.98 -9.32
N GLY A 19 -3.89 -7.07 -9.93
CA GLY A 19 -3.17 -8.14 -9.23
C GLY A 19 -4.07 -9.36 -8.99
N GLY A 20 -3.47 -10.54 -9.02
CA GLY A 20 -4.11 -11.82 -8.78
C GLY A 20 -3.16 -12.76 -8.04
N GLY A 21 -3.36 -14.07 -8.03
CA GLY A 21 -2.48 -14.95 -7.24
C GLY A 21 -2.90 -15.04 -5.76
N LEU A 22 -1.95 -15.23 -4.85
CA LEU A 22 -2.19 -15.49 -3.41
C LEU A 22 -2.86 -14.34 -2.66
N PHE A 23 -3.08 -13.20 -3.31
CA PHE A 23 -3.61 -11.97 -2.72
C PHE A 23 -5.15 -11.87 -2.75
N GLY A 24 -5.84 -12.77 -3.45
CA GLY A 24 -7.30 -12.78 -3.58
C GLY A 24 -8.00 -13.32 -2.32
N GLY A 25 -8.56 -12.42 -1.50
CA GLY A 25 -9.30 -12.78 -0.30
C GLY A 25 -10.80 -12.97 -0.56
N GLY A 26 -11.28 -14.22 -0.58
CA GLY A 26 -12.71 -14.54 -0.51
C GLY A 26 -13.09 -15.06 0.87
N SER A 27 -14.00 -14.39 1.57
CA SER A 27 -14.58 -14.88 2.83
C SER A 27 -15.94 -15.55 2.58
N GLY A 28 -16.02 -16.87 2.68
CA GLY A 28 -17.29 -17.61 2.61
C GLY A 28 -17.86 -17.88 4.01
N SER A 29 -19.07 -17.40 4.31
CA SER A 29 -19.80 -17.75 5.52
C SER A 29 -20.87 -18.82 5.22
N GLY A 30 -20.67 -20.04 5.71
CA GLY A 30 -21.70 -21.09 5.76
C GLY A 30 -22.27 -21.19 7.16
N GLY A 31 -23.56 -20.89 7.31
CA GLY A 31 -24.33 -21.11 8.54
C GLY A 31 -25.23 -22.34 8.40
N GLY A 32 -25.30 -23.13 9.47
CA GLY A 32 -26.25 -24.23 9.62
C GLY A 32 -26.36 -24.55 11.10
N ASP A 33 -27.57 -24.43 11.62
CA ASP A 33 -27.96 -24.62 13.02
C ASP A 33 -28.95 -25.78 13.08
N SER A 34 -28.74 -26.71 14.01
CA SER A 34 -29.76 -27.67 14.48
C SER A 34 -29.22 -28.35 15.73
N ASP A 35 -29.74 -27.94 16.89
CA ASP A 35 -29.45 -28.51 18.20
C ASP A 35 -30.71 -29.25 18.67
N ASP A 36 -30.56 -30.52 19.07
CA ASP A 36 -31.53 -31.30 19.88
C ASP A 36 -31.09 -32.76 20.13
N GLY A 37 -29.89 -33.18 19.70
CA GLY A 37 -29.36 -34.55 19.93
C GLY A 37 -28.20 -34.65 20.95
N ILE A 38 -27.65 -33.53 21.40
CA ILE A 38 -26.32 -33.50 22.06
C ILE A 38 -26.35 -33.97 23.51
N LEU A 39 -27.42 -33.67 24.26
CA LEU A 39 -27.56 -34.06 25.67
C LEU A 39 -27.68 -35.59 25.85
N TRP A 40 -28.32 -36.28 24.91
CA TRP A 40 -28.47 -37.74 24.93
C TRP A 40 -27.15 -38.49 24.67
N LEU A 41 -26.34 -37.96 23.75
CA LEU A 41 -24.99 -38.47 23.46
C LEU A 41 -24.04 -38.29 24.66
N PHE A 42 -24.13 -37.18 25.37
CA PHE A 42 -23.27 -36.89 26.52
C PHE A 42 -23.52 -37.85 27.70
N TYR A 43 -24.77 -38.22 27.95
CA TYR A 43 -25.15 -39.19 28.98
C TYR A 43 -24.54 -40.58 28.73
N TRP A 44 -24.63 -41.08 27.49
CA TRP A 44 -24.04 -42.36 27.11
C TRP A 44 -22.51 -42.35 27.17
N LEU A 45 -21.88 -41.22 26.82
CA LEU A 45 -20.42 -41.07 26.87
C LEU A 45 -19.89 -41.14 28.31
N LEU A 46 -20.58 -40.48 29.26
CA LEU A 46 -20.26 -40.53 30.68
C LEU A 46 -20.46 -41.93 31.27
N ARG A 47 -21.54 -42.61 30.87
CA ARG A 47 -21.81 -43.99 31.30
C ARG A 47 -20.73 -44.96 30.81
N LEU A 48 -20.29 -44.81 29.55
CA LEU A 48 -19.24 -45.64 28.95
C LEU A 48 -17.87 -45.42 29.62
N ALA A 49 -17.59 -44.20 30.09
CA ALA A 49 -16.40 -43.90 30.89
C ALA A 49 -16.39 -44.55 32.28
N ILE A 50 -17.56 -44.83 32.86
CA ILE A 50 -17.69 -45.48 34.16
C ILE A 50 -17.69 -47.00 34.04
N GLU A 51 -18.42 -47.57 33.07
CA GLU A 51 -18.55 -49.02 32.91
C GLU A 51 -17.32 -49.68 32.25
N VAL A 52 -16.65 -48.99 31.31
CA VAL A 52 -15.45 -49.50 30.60
C VAL A 52 -14.38 -48.41 30.50
N PRO A 53 -13.64 -48.14 31.58
CA PRO A 53 -12.76 -46.96 31.68
C PRO A 53 -11.59 -46.97 30.67
N VAL A 54 -11.11 -48.14 30.25
CA VAL A 54 -10.02 -48.27 29.26
C VAL A 54 -10.39 -47.68 27.89
N VAL A 55 -11.68 -47.65 27.54
CA VAL A 55 -12.17 -47.12 26.25
C VAL A 55 -12.87 -45.77 26.43
N GLY A 56 -13.66 -45.61 27.50
CA GLY A 56 -14.45 -44.40 27.70
C GLY A 56 -13.66 -43.18 28.16
N VAL A 57 -12.59 -43.35 28.96
CA VAL A 57 -11.75 -42.21 29.39
C VAL A 57 -10.99 -41.60 28.21
N PRO A 58 -10.33 -42.38 27.32
CA PRO A 58 -9.71 -41.81 26.11
C PRO A 58 -10.70 -41.08 25.19
N LEU A 59 -11.90 -41.65 24.98
CA LEU A 59 -12.91 -41.05 24.12
C LEU A 59 -13.43 -39.72 24.68
N LEU A 60 -13.62 -39.63 26.00
CA LEU A 60 -14.06 -38.42 26.67
C LEU A 60 -13.01 -37.30 26.63
N ILE A 61 -11.72 -37.64 26.74
CA ILE A 61 -10.62 -36.69 26.55
C ILE A 61 -10.61 -36.14 25.12
N VAL A 62 -10.78 -36.99 24.10
CA VAL A 62 -10.83 -36.55 22.70
C VAL A 62 -12.00 -35.59 22.47
N VAL A 63 -13.19 -35.90 22.99
CA VAL A 63 -14.36 -35.02 22.87
C VAL A 63 -14.13 -33.69 23.61
N ALA A 64 -13.53 -33.71 24.80
CA ALA A 64 -13.21 -32.50 25.56
C ALA A 64 -12.16 -31.62 24.83
N VAL A 65 -11.14 -32.22 24.22
CA VAL A 65 -10.14 -31.50 23.40
C VAL A 65 -10.79 -30.88 22.16
N VAL A 66 -11.63 -31.64 21.44
CA VAL A 66 -12.39 -31.12 20.29
C VAL A 66 -13.31 -29.97 20.70
N PHE A 67 -13.96 -30.08 21.85
CA PHE A 67 -14.82 -29.03 22.41
C PHE A 67 -14.03 -27.79 22.84
N LEU A 68 -12.88 -27.94 23.50
CA LEU A 68 -11.98 -26.83 23.86
C LEU A 68 -11.41 -26.11 22.63
N VAL A 69 -11.01 -26.86 21.60
CA VAL A 69 -10.60 -26.29 20.30
C VAL A 69 -11.77 -25.61 19.59
N GLY A 70 -12.98 -26.16 19.72
CA GLY A 70 -14.24 -25.60 19.22
C GLY A 70 -14.63 -24.29 19.89
N LEU A 71 -14.55 -24.20 21.22
CA LEU A 71 -14.79 -22.99 22.00
C LEU A 71 -13.76 -21.90 21.67
N ARG A 72 -12.50 -22.27 21.46
CA ARG A 72 -11.43 -21.35 21.03
C ARG A 72 -11.69 -20.80 19.61
N LYS A 73 -12.23 -21.62 18.71
CA LYS A 73 -12.75 -21.19 17.38
C LYS A 73 -14.03 -20.34 17.48
N GLY A 74 -14.93 -20.65 18.41
CA GLY A 74 -16.19 -19.92 18.65
C GLY A 74 -15.98 -18.51 19.20
N TRP A 75 -15.00 -18.35 20.09
CA TRP A 75 -14.57 -17.06 20.63
C TRP A 75 -13.95 -16.16 19.54
N TRP A 76 -13.17 -16.73 18.61
CA TRP A 76 -12.68 -16.02 17.41
C TRP A 76 -13.81 -15.62 16.44
N LYS A 77 -14.81 -16.49 16.22
CA LYS A 77 -16.02 -16.15 15.43
C LYS A 77 -16.91 -15.07 16.08
N HIS A 78 -16.82 -14.88 17.40
CA HIS A 78 -17.51 -13.79 18.09
C HIS A 78 -16.74 -12.47 17.96
N GLN A 79 -15.40 -12.53 18.07
CA GLN A 79 -14.51 -11.38 17.86
C GLN A 79 -14.56 -10.86 16.40
N GLU A 80 -14.63 -11.75 15.40
CA GLU A 80 -14.87 -11.39 13.99
C GLU A 80 -16.22 -10.69 13.78
N ARG A 81 -17.28 -11.10 14.50
CA ARG A 81 -18.63 -10.48 14.42
C ARG A 81 -18.67 -9.08 15.05
N VAL A 82 -17.91 -8.82 16.11
CA VAL A 82 -17.81 -7.49 16.74
C VAL A 82 -16.92 -6.54 15.91
N ILE A 83 -15.85 -7.05 15.29
CA ILE A 83 -15.00 -6.29 14.35
C ILE A 83 -15.78 -5.98 13.05
N ALA A 84 -16.60 -6.92 12.55
CA ALA A 84 -17.44 -6.73 11.37
C ALA A 84 -18.54 -5.68 11.58
N ARG A 85 -19.07 -5.51 12.81
CA ARG A 85 -20.10 -4.50 13.13
C ARG A 85 -19.59 -3.06 13.18
N THR A 86 -18.31 -2.85 13.50
CA THR A 86 -17.71 -1.50 13.65
C THR A 86 -16.95 -1.01 12.41
N ARG A 87 -16.58 -1.93 11.51
CA ARG A 87 -15.83 -1.64 10.27
C ARG A 87 -16.54 -0.69 9.30
N PRO A 88 -17.86 -0.82 8.99
CA PRO A 88 -18.53 0.08 8.04
C PRO A 88 -18.59 1.53 8.55
N ALA A 89 -18.84 1.72 9.85
CA ALA A 89 -18.90 3.04 10.47
C ALA A 89 -17.52 3.72 10.52
N ARG A 90 -16.45 2.95 10.78
CA ARG A 90 -15.07 3.45 10.74
C ARG A 90 -14.64 3.83 9.32
N GLU A 91 -14.94 3.01 8.34
CA GLU A 91 -14.64 3.29 6.92
C GLU A 91 -15.42 4.50 6.40
N ALA A 92 -16.70 4.64 6.77
CA ALA A 92 -17.50 5.81 6.40
C ALA A 92 -16.95 7.12 7.00
N ARG A 93 -16.51 7.09 8.26
CA ARG A 93 -15.84 8.23 8.91
C ARG A 93 -14.51 8.58 8.23
N ALA A 94 -13.72 7.58 7.85
CA ALA A 94 -12.46 7.78 7.13
C ALA A 94 -12.70 8.44 5.75
N SER A 95 -13.66 7.96 4.97
CA SER A 95 -14.03 8.56 3.67
C SER A 95 -14.50 10.00 3.85
N ALA A 96 -15.37 10.27 4.84
CA ALA A 96 -15.86 11.61 5.12
C ALA A 96 -14.73 12.58 5.53
N ASN A 97 -13.74 12.10 6.29
CA ASN A 97 -12.58 12.90 6.64
C ASN A 97 -11.73 13.25 5.41
N VAL A 98 -11.49 12.28 4.52
CA VAL A 98 -10.75 12.51 3.27
C VAL A 98 -11.50 13.50 2.38
N ALA A 99 -12.81 13.32 2.20
CA ALA A 99 -13.64 14.24 1.42
C ALA A 99 -13.63 15.66 2.01
N ALA A 100 -13.68 15.81 3.34
CA ALA A 100 -13.59 17.10 4.00
C ALA A 100 -12.22 17.77 3.79
N GLN A 101 -11.13 17.01 3.85
CA GLN A 101 -9.78 17.52 3.55
C GLN A 101 -9.68 18.04 2.11
N LEU A 102 -10.17 17.27 1.14
CA LEU A 102 -10.21 17.68 -0.27
C LEU A 102 -11.10 18.91 -0.48
N SER A 103 -12.26 18.96 0.16
CA SER A 103 -13.18 20.11 0.03
C SER A 103 -12.56 21.41 0.56
N ASN A 104 -11.69 21.32 1.57
CA ASN A 104 -10.96 22.49 2.10
C ASN A 104 -9.93 23.02 1.09
N THR A 105 -9.24 22.14 0.36
CA THR A 105 -8.22 22.55 -0.61
C THR A 105 -8.79 22.83 -1.99
N ASP A 106 -9.88 22.16 -2.36
CA ASP A 106 -10.59 22.19 -3.64
C ASP A 106 -12.11 22.25 -3.37
N PRO A 107 -12.69 23.45 -3.18
CA PRO A 107 -14.12 23.61 -2.88
C PRO A 107 -15.07 23.13 -3.97
N SER A 108 -14.56 22.93 -5.19
CA SER A 108 -15.29 22.34 -6.32
C SER A 108 -15.32 20.81 -6.31
N PHE A 109 -14.63 20.15 -5.38
CA PHE A 109 -14.61 18.70 -5.29
C PHE A 109 -15.96 18.16 -4.81
N ASP A 110 -16.56 17.29 -5.62
CA ASP A 110 -17.74 16.52 -5.26
C ASP A 110 -17.38 15.03 -5.21
N GLU A 111 -17.47 14.43 -4.02
CA GLU A 111 -17.10 13.02 -3.79
C GLU A 111 -17.93 12.08 -4.67
N ARG A 112 -19.24 12.32 -4.82
CA ARG A 112 -20.12 11.43 -5.57
C ARG A 112 -19.82 11.47 -7.07
N ALA A 113 -19.64 12.67 -7.61
CA ALA A 113 -19.27 12.88 -9.00
C ALA A 113 -17.92 12.23 -9.29
N PHE A 114 -16.92 12.45 -8.42
CA PHE A 114 -15.60 11.83 -8.59
C PHE A 114 -15.66 10.30 -8.55
N LEU A 115 -16.33 9.70 -7.56
CA LEU A 115 -16.46 8.24 -7.47
C LEU A 115 -17.19 7.64 -8.69
N ALA A 116 -18.18 8.34 -9.25
CA ALA A 116 -18.83 7.91 -10.49
C ALA A 116 -17.88 7.94 -11.71
N ARG A 117 -16.92 8.89 -11.76
CA ARG A 117 -15.86 8.90 -12.79
C ARG A 117 -14.92 7.70 -12.61
N VAL A 118 -14.54 7.39 -11.36
CA VAL A 118 -13.69 6.24 -11.03
C VAL A 118 -14.37 4.92 -11.39
N GLU A 119 -15.67 4.75 -11.09
CA GLU A 119 -16.43 3.55 -11.47
C GLU A 119 -16.42 3.32 -12.99
N ARG A 120 -16.61 4.37 -13.79
CA ARG A 120 -16.50 4.28 -15.26
C ARG A 120 -15.07 3.95 -15.71
N ALA A 121 -14.06 4.53 -15.07
CA ALA A 121 -12.66 4.23 -15.35
C ALA A 121 -12.30 2.78 -15.02
N PHE A 122 -12.83 2.25 -13.92
CA PHE A 122 -12.72 0.85 -13.54
C PHE A 122 -13.36 -0.07 -14.58
N GLY A 123 -14.60 0.20 -14.99
CA GLY A 123 -15.28 -0.56 -16.04
C GLY A 123 -14.49 -0.59 -17.35
N ARG A 124 -13.97 0.57 -17.78
CA ARG A 124 -13.09 0.65 -18.95
C ARG A 124 -11.82 -0.17 -18.78
N ALA A 125 -11.12 -0.06 -17.65
CA ALA A 125 -9.90 -0.83 -17.39
C ALA A 125 -10.15 -2.34 -17.45
N GLN A 126 -11.22 -2.83 -16.84
CA GLN A 126 -11.60 -4.24 -16.91
C GLN A 126 -11.92 -4.68 -18.35
N SER A 127 -12.67 -3.87 -19.10
CA SER A 127 -13.02 -4.17 -20.49
C SER A 127 -11.78 -4.18 -21.41
N SER A 128 -10.90 -3.18 -21.29
CA SER A 128 -9.63 -3.05 -22.01
C SER A 128 -8.69 -4.21 -21.72
N TRP A 129 -8.60 -4.61 -20.44
CA TRP A 129 -7.79 -5.76 -20.03
C TRP A 129 -8.30 -7.07 -20.63
N CYS A 130 -9.61 -7.33 -20.54
CA CYS A 130 -10.24 -8.51 -21.13
C CYS A 130 -10.16 -8.54 -22.66
N ALA A 131 -10.27 -7.38 -23.32
CA ALA A 131 -10.12 -7.23 -24.76
C ALA A 131 -8.66 -7.29 -25.23
N GLN A 132 -7.69 -7.13 -24.31
CA GLN A 132 -6.28 -6.95 -24.61
C GLN A 132 -5.97 -5.68 -25.44
N GLU A 133 -6.77 -4.63 -25.23
CA GLU A 133 -6.71 -3.34 -25.93
C GLU A 133 -6.63 -2.19 -24.91
N LEU A 134 -5.43 -1.63 -24.73
CA LEU A 134 -5.15 -0.65 -23.67
C LEU A 134 -5.30 0.81 -24.09
N GLU A 135 -5.45 1.10 -25.39
CA GLU A 135 -5.57 2.47 -25.91
C GLU A 135 -6.61 3.31 -25.13
N PRO A 136 -7.82 2.78 -24.78
CA PRO A 136 -8.81 3.56 -24.03
C PRO A 136 -8.36 4.02 -22.65
N LEU A 137 -7.32 3.40 -22.07
CA LEU A 137 -6.80 3.75 -20.74
C LEU A 137 -5.74 4.85 -20.81
N ARG A 138 -5.14 5.06 -22.00
CA ARG A 138 -3.97 5.93 -22.21
C ARG A 138 -4.16 7.35 -21.68
N ALA A 139 -5.41 7.83 -21.66
CA ALA A 139 -5.74 9.18 -21.21
C ALA A 139 -5.53 9.41 -19.72
N PHE A 140 -5.79 8.42 -18.88
CA PHE A 140 -5.86 8.63 -17.44
C PHE A 140 -4.89 7.76 -16.64
N VAL A 141 -4.14 6.82 -17.25
CA VAL A 141 -3.13 6.03 -16.54
C VAL A 141 -1.72 6.58 -16.75
N SER A 142 -0.86 6.44 -15.74
CA SER A 142 0.58 6.71 -15.84
C SER A 142 1.23 5.86 -16.93
N ASP A 143 2.42 6.27 -17.39
CA ASP A 143 3.20 5.41 -18.30
C ASP A 143 3.62 4.09 -17.65
N GLY A 144 3.90 4.08 -16.33
CA GLY A 144 4.27 2.84 -15.62
C GLY A 144 3.12 1.83 -15.57
N VAL A 145 1.90 2.25 -15.24
CA VAL A 145 0.70 1.40 -15.28
C VAL A 145 0.42 0.88 -16.69
N TYR A 146 0.49 1.77 -17.70
CA TYR A 146 0.25 1.37 -19.09
C TYR A 146 1.27 0.32 -19.58
N GLU A 147 2.55 0.56 -19.30
CA GLU A 147 3.62 -0.34 -19.72
C GLU A 147 3.55 -1.69 -19.00
N ARG A 148 3.30 -1.67 -17.68
CA ARG A 148 3.02 -2.89 -16.91
C ARG A 148 1.91 -3.71 -17.56
N PHE A 149 0.77 -3.09 -17.86
CA PHE A 149 -0.34 -3.79 -18.50
C PHE A 149 0.02 -4.34 -19.87
N SER A 150 0.79 -3.58 -20.65
CA SER A 150 1.23 -3.99 -21.98
C SER A 150 2.10 -5.26 -21.88
N LEU A 151 3.09 -5.26 -20.99
CA LEU A 151 3.99 -6.41 -20.78
C LEU A 151 3.25 -7.66 -20.26
N GLN A 152 2.22 -7.47 -19.44
CA GLN A 152 1.35 -8.55 -18.96
C GLN A 152 0.47 -9.10 -20.09
N ILE A 153 -0.15 -8.24 -20.90
CA ILE A 153 -0.98 -8.67 -22.04
C ILE A 153 -0.13 -9.38 -23.10
N GLU A 154 1.08 -8.90 -23.39
CA GLU A 154 2.02 -9.61 -24.28
C GLU A 154 2.29 -11.02 -23.77
N GLN A 155 2.48 -11.18 -22.46
CA GLN A 155 2.64 -12.50 -21.86
C GLN A 155 1.40 -13.38 -22.06
N GLN A 156 0.20 -12.87 -21.81
CA GLN A 156 -1.04 -13.60 -22.04
C GLN A 156 -1.18 -14.07 -23.50
N LYS A 157 -0.86 -13.18 -24.45
CA LYS A 157 -0.85 -13.49 -25.89
C LYS A 157 0.13 -14.61 -26.23
N LEU A 158 1.34 -14.57 -25.69
CA LEU A 158 2.35 -15.62 -25.86
C LEU A 158 1.92 -16.95 -25.22
N GLU A 159 1.18 -16.90 -24.12
CA GLU A 159 0.62 -18.08 -23.45
C GLU A 159 -0.70 -18.57 -24.10
N GLY A 160 -1.20 -17.88 -25.13
CA GLY A 160 -2.36 -18.30 -25.91
C GLY A 160 -3.71 -18.08 -25.22
N TRP A 161 -3.79 -17.17 -24.24
CA TRP A 161 -5.05 -16.89 -23.53
C TRP A 161 -5.32 -15.40 -23.34
N ARG A 162 -6.56 -15.06 -22.99
CA ARG A 162 -6.98 -13.75 -22.46
C ARG A 162 -7.90 -13.92 -21.26
N GLN A 163 -7.96 -12.92 -20.40
CA GLN A 163 -8.87 -12.93 -19.27
C GLN A 163 -10.31 -12.67 -19.70
N GLY A 164 -11.26 -13.42 -19.16
CA GLY A 164 -12.68 -13.12 -19.19
C GLY A 164 -13.21 -12.82 -17.79
N ILE A 165 -14.19 -11.91 -17.72
CA ILE A 165 -14.95 -11.64 -16.50
C ILE A 165 -16.45 -11.70 -16.83
N ALA A 166 -17.19 -12.57 -16.15
CA ALA A 166 -18.63 -12.72 -16.31
C ALA A 166 -19.37 -12.18 -15.10
N GLY A 167 -20.49 -11.50 -15.33
CA GLY A 167 -21.34 -10.98 -14.26
C GLY A 167 -20.67 -9.92 -13.38
N LEU A 168 -19.76 -9.11 -13.96
CA LEU A 168 -19.11 -8.00 -13.25
C LEU A 168 -20.16 -7.06 -12.66
N ARG A 169 -20.12 -6.89 -11.34
CA ARG A 169 -20.90 -5.90 -10.60
C ARG A 169 -19.95 -5.11 -9.71
N VAL A 170 -19.91 -3.80 -9.94
CA VAL A 170 -19.16 -2.90 -9.07
C VAL A 170 -20.00 -2.65 -7.83
N GLY A 171 -19.39 -2.85 -6.67
CA GLY A 171 -19.94 -2.57 -5.35
C GLY A 171 -19.64 -1.12 -4.93
N PRO A 172 -19.63 -0.84 -3.62
CA PRO A 172 -19.35 0.51 -3.14
C PRO A 172 -17.90 0.91 -3.41
N LEU A 173 -17.71 2.16 -3.86
CA LEU A 173 -16.43 2.84 -3.88
C LEU A 173 -16.31 3.76 -2.67
N LYS A 174 -15.11 3.90 -2.10
CA LYS A 174 -14.84 4.75 -0.93
C LYS A 174 -13.49 5.43 -1.06
N LEU A 175 -13.39 6.68 -0.60
CA LEU A 175 -12.11 7.33 -0.40
C LEU A 175 -11.44 6.74 0.85
N VAL A 176 -10.18 6.34 0.74
CA VAL A 176 -9.48 5.61 1.81
C VAL A 176 -8.19 6.29 2.27
N SER A 177 -7.60 7.16 1.46
CA SER A 177 -6.48 8.00 1.86
C SER A 177 -6.38 9.28 1.02
N LEU A 178 -5.82 10.32 1.61
CA LEU A 178 -5.29 11.48 0.91
C LEU A 178 -3.90 11.75 1.46
N GLU A 179 -2.90 11.60 0.60
CA GLU A 179 -1.52 11.94 0.90
C GLU A 179 -1.20 13.25 0.20
N THR A 180 -0.64 14.21 0.93
CA THR A 180 -0.31 15.53 0.39
C THR A 180 1.19 15.75 0.47
N GLY A 181 1.85 15.70 -0.70
CA GLY A 181 3.24 16.07 -0.86
C GLY A 181 3.42 17.57 -1.13
N PRO A 182 4.66 18.00 -1.41
CA PRO A 182 4.92 19.40 -1.76
C PRO A 182 4.29 19.80 -3.10
N GLN A 183 4.38 18.95 -4.12
CA GLN A 183 3.88 19.22 -5.48
C GLN A 183 2.64 18.43 -5.87
N PHE A 184 2.38 17.29 -5.23
CA PHE A 184 1.31 16.36 -5.60
C PHE A 184 0.40 16.01 -4.42
N GLU A 185 -0.82 15.61 -4.76
CA GLU A 185 -1.80 14.98 -3.87
C GLU A 185 -2.11 13.58 -4.44
N THR A 186 -2.03 12.55 -3.60
CA THR A 186 -2.35 11.16 -3.96
C THR A 186 -3.61 10.72 -3.21
N LEU A 187 -4.65 10.38 -3.95
CA LEU A 187 -5.96 9.97 -3.46
C LEU A 187 -6.14 8.46 -3.66
N GLY A 188 -6.25 7.73 -2.56
CA GLY A 188 -6.57 6.30 -2.57
C GLY A 188 -8.07 6.07 -2.65
N VAL A 189 -8.51 5.26 -3.62
CA VAL A 189 -9.91 4.86 -3.79
C VAL A 189 -10.03 3.35 -3.68
N ARG A 190 -10.82 2.88 -2.72
CA ARG A 190 -11.16 1.47 -2.57
C ARG A 190 -12.35 1.14 -3.47
N ILE A 191 -12.21 0.09 -4.27
CA ILE A 191 -13.20 -0.38 -5.24
C ILE A 191 -13.54 -1.84 -4.93
N GLU A 192 -14.76 -2.07 -4.46
CA GLU A 192 -15.28 -3.42 -4.24
C GLU A 192 -16.00 -3.88 -5.51
N PHE A 193 -15.79 -5.13 -5.95
CA PHE A 193 -16.47 -5.66 -7.13
C PHE A 193 -16.61 -7.18 -7.08
N HIS A 194 -17.56 -7.70 -7.84
CA HIS A 194 -17.95 -9.10 -7.84
C HIS A 194 -17.95 -9.59 -9.28
N GLY A 195 -17.37 -10.76 -9.56
CA GLY A 195 -17.35 -11.32 -10.91
C GLY A 195 -16.80 -12.74 -10.96
N ASP A 196 -17.14 -13.46 -12.03
CA ASP A 196 -16.57 -14.77 -12.36
C ASP A 196 -15.40 -14.60 -13.31
N ILE A 197 -14.17 -14.79 -12.81
CA ILE A 197 -12.95 -14.61 -13.59
C ILE A 197 -12.49 -15.95 -14.14
N HIS A 198 -12.11 -15.97 -15.41
CA HIS A 198 -11.71 -17.17 -16.13
C HIS A 198 -10.75 -16.82 -17.26
N ARG A 199 -10.10 -17.84 -17.85
CA ARG A 199 -9.28 -17.68 -19.05
C ARG A 199 -10.02 -18.19 -20.28
N LEU A 200 -9.85 -17.48 -21.39
CA LEU A 200 -10.34 -17.85 -22.71
C LEU A 200 -9.15 -18.17 -23.61
N ASP A 201 -9.21 -19.30 -24.31
CA ASP A 201 -8.20 -19.66 -25.32
C ASP A 201 -8.29 -18.67 -26.51
N LEU A 202 -7.15 -18.17 -26.97
CA LEU A 202 -7.12 -17.20 -28.07
C LEU A 202 -7.45 -17.81 -29.43
N ARG A 203 -7.37 -19.13 -29.59
CA ARG A 203 -7.58 -19.83 -30.88
C ARG A 203 -9.06 -20.01 -31.18
N ASP A 204 -9.83 -20.45 -30.20
CA ASP A 204 -11.25 -20.81 -30.37
C ASP A 204 -12.21 -20.03 -29.46
N GLY A 205 -11.70 -19.21 -28.55
CA GLY A 205 -12.50 -18.42 -27.60
C GLY A 205 -13.16 -19.26 -26.50
N SER A 206 -12.84 -20.56 -26.41
CA SER A 206 -13.40 -21.45 -25.40
C SER A 206 -12.82 -21.16 -24.01
N ARG A 207 -13.57 -21.50 -22.97
CA ARG A 207 -13.09 -21.37 -21.59
C ARG A 207 -12.06 -22.46 -21.29
N ILE A 208 -10.90 -22.06 -20.79
CA ILE A 208 -9.86 -23.00 -20.35
C ILE A 208 -10.33 -23.68 -19.06
N SER A 209 -10.41 -25.01 -19.06
CA SER A 209 -10.84 -25.79 -17.89
C SER A 209 -9.95 -25.55 -16.68
N GLY A 210 -10.53 -25.51 -15.47
CA GLY A 210 -9.79 -25.25 -14.22
C GLY A 210 -9.30 -23.81 -14.02
N SER A 211 -9.49 -22.92 -15.01
CA SER A 211 -9.05 -21.51 -14.92
C SER A 211 -10.02 -20.60 -14.15
N ARG A 212 -11.19 -21.11 -13.77
CA ARG A 212 -12.25 -20.32 -13.15
C ARG A 212 -11.91 -20.03 -11.69
N VAL A 213 -11.87 -18.74 -11.35
CA VAL A 213 -12.00 -18.26 -9.96
C VAL A 213 -13.49 -18.06 -9.70
N PRO A 214 -14.13 -18.88 -8.85
CA PRO A 214 -15.55 -18.76 -8.57
C PRO A 214 -15.88 -17.39 -7.97
N ARG A 215 -17.03 -16.83 -8.36
CA ARG A 215 -17.68 -15.61 -7.83
C ARG A 215 -17.20 -15.22 -6.43
N ALA A 216 -16.20 -14.32 -6.40
CA ALA A 216 -15.59 -13.80 -5.19
C ALA A 216 -15.80 -12.29 -5.11
N ASP A 217 -15.78 -11.80 -3.88
CA ASP A 217 -15.79 -10.37 -3.58
C ASP A 217 -14.33 -9.90 -3.68
N PHE A 218 -14.02 -9.19 -4.75
CA PHE A 218 -12.70 -8.63 -4.96
C PHE A 218 -12.67 -7.20 -4.43
N VAL A 219 -11.49 -6.81 -3.93
CA VAL A 219 -11.29 -5.43 -3.53
C VAL A 219 -9.91 -4.93 -3.96
N GLU A 220 -9.93 -3.85 -4.74
CA GLU A 220 -8.75 -3.14 -5.20
C GLU A 220 -8.70 -1.76 -4.56
N CYS A 221 -7.48 -1.24 -4.41
CA CYS A 221 -7.23 0.15 -4.06
C CYS A 221 -6.47 0.80 -5.21
N TRP A 222 -7.03 1.88 -5.75
CA TRP A 222 -6.48 2.64 -6.86
C TRP A 222 -5.92 3.97 -6.34
N SER A 223 -4.66 4.26 -6.63
CA SER A 223 -4.00 5.52 -6.25
C SER A 223 -4.02 6.50 -7.41
N PHE A 224 -4.77 7.59 -7.25
CA PHE A 224 -4.86 8.68 -8.21
C PHE A 224 -4.00 9.86 -7.78
N VAL A 225 -3.19 10.40 -8.68
CA VAL A 225 -2.31 11.55 -8.40
C VAL A 225 -2.76 12.76 -9.18
N ARG A 226 -2.73 13.93 -8.53
CA ARG A 226 -2.84 15.24 -9.18
C ARG A 226 -1.84 16.23 -8.59
N ARG A 227 -1.62 17.36 -9.24
CA ARG A 227 -0.82 18.45 -8.67
C ARG A 227 -1.58 19.12 -7.53
N ARG A 228 -0.84 19.51 -6.50
CA ARG A 228 -1.36 20.30 -5.39
C ARG A 228 -1.92 21.62 -5.91
N GLY A 229 -3.12 21.97 -5.44
CA GLY A 229 -3.83 23.17 -5.86
C GLY A 229 -4.59 23.05 -7.18
N ALA A 230 -4.53 21.90 -7.88
CA ALA A 230 -5.44 21.62 -8.98
C ALA A 230 -6.91 21.64 -8.48
N ARG A 231 -7.82 22.01 -9.38
CA ARG A 231 -9.26 22.14 -9.08
C ARG A 231 -10.05 21.06 -9.79
N SER A 232 -11.10 20.58 -9.15
CA SER A 232 -12.01 19.62 -9.76
C SER A 232 -12.70 20.23 -10.97
N LEU A 233 -12.85 19.42 -12.00
CA LEU A 233 -13.45 19.83 -13.27
C LEU A 233 -14.96 19.96 -13.13
N SER A 234 -15.54 21.00 -13.76
CA SER A 234 -16.98 21.12 -13.97
C SER A 234 -17.48 20.34 -15.19
N GLN A 235 -16.57 19.72 -15.95
CA GLN A 235 -16.81 19.00 -17.20
C GLN A 235 -16.01 17.68 -17.22
N ASP A 236 -16.27 16.86 -18.24
CA ASP A 236 -15.52 15.63 -18.53
C ASP A 236 -14.00 15.86 -18.62
N GLY A 237 -13.21 14.90 -18.12
CA GLY A 237 -11.76 14.98 -18.08
C GLY A 237 -11.06 13.75 -18.65
N LEU A 238 -9.88 13.44 -18.12
CA LEU A 238 -9.02 12.37 -18.61
C LEU A 238 -9.69 11.00 -18.57
N MET A 239 -10.40 10.72 -17.46
CA MET A 239 -11.12 9.46 -17.33
C MET A 239 -12.12 9.35 -18.48
N GLU A 240 -12.90 10.37 -18.77
CA GLU A 240 -13.86 10.40 -19.88
C GLU A 240 -13.23 10.47 -21.29
N GLY A 241 -11.90 10.48 -21.41
CA GLY A 241 -11.21 10.55 -22.70
C GLY A 241 -11.25 11.95 -23.32
N ARG A 242 -11.37 13.01 -22.50
CA ARG A 242 -11.32 14.40 -22.95
C ARG A 242 -10.15 15.15 -22.34
N CYS A 243 -9.67 16.15 -23.06
CA CYS A 243 -8.64 17.04 -22.59
C CYS A 243 -9.20 17.94 -21.48
N PRO A 244 -8.69 17.88 -20.25
CA PRO A 244 -9.22 18.68 -19.14
C PRO A 244 -8.94 20.19 -19.33
N ASN A 245 -8.00 20.57 -20.20
CA ASN A 245 -7.68 21.96 -20.49
C ASN A 245 -8.55 22.58 -21.61
N CYS A 246 -8.83 21.84 -22.69
CA CYS A 246 -9.55 22.40 -23.86
C CYS A 246 -10.84 21.65 -24.26
N GLY A 247 -11.20 20.56 -23.58
CA GLY A 247 -12.40 19.77 -23.86
C GLY A 247 -12.34 18.85 -25.08
N ALA A 248 -11.29 18.92 -25.90
CA ALA A 248 -11.14 18.09 -27.08
C ALA A 248 -11.07 16.59 -26.74
N THR A 249 -11.69 15.75 -27.58
CA THR A 249 -11.55 14.29 -27.47
C THR A 249 -10.09 13.89 -27.63
N LEU A 250 -9.61 13.05 -26.72
CA LEU A 250 -8.24 12.59 -26.69
C LEU A 250 -8.08 11.33 -27.53
N ALA A 251 -7.66 11.50 -28.78
CA ALA A 251 -7.00 10.44 -29.53
C ALA A 251 -5.50 10.45 -29.17
N LEU A 252 -5.14 9.87 -28.02
CA LEU A 252 -3.74 9.83 -27.59
C LEU A 252 -3.00 8.76 -28.38
N ASN A 253 -2.67 9.11 -29.61
CA ASN A 253 -1.69 8.40 -30.41
C ASN A 253 -0.31 8.60 -29.78
N GLN A 254 0.00 7.76 -28.80
CA GLN A 254 1.32 7.59 -28.19
C GLN A 254 1.82 8.78 -27.34
N SER A 255 1.61 10.04 -27.74
CA SER A 255 2.01 11.23 -26.98
C SER A 255 1.11 11.49 -25.77
N ALA A 256 1.70 11.98 -24.68
CA ALA A 256 0.97 12.53 -23.53
C ALA A 256 0.46 13.96 -23.78
N LEU A 257 0.64 14.50 -24.99
CA LEU A 257 0.21 15.84 -25.38
C LEU A 257 -1.17 15.79 -26.03
N CYS A 258 -2.02 16.76 -25.69
CA CYS A 258 -3.27 16.96 -26.42
C CYS A 258 -2.98 17.37 -27.88
N GLY A 259 -3.61 16.71 -28.85
CA GLY A 259 -3.48 17.05 -30.26
C GLY A 259 -3.98 18.45 -30.64
N HIS A 260 -4.85 19.05 -29.80
CA HIS A 260 -5.42 20.37 -30.05
C HIS A 260 -4.66 21.49 -29.32
N CYS A 261 -4.69 21.50 -27.97
CA CYS A 261 -4.08 22.58 -27.19
C CYS A 261 -2.63 22.29 -26.74
N ARG A 262 -2.06 21.13 -27.12
CA ARG A 262 -0.67 20.73 -26.85
C ARG A 262 -0.29 20.68 -25.36
N CYS A 263 -1.24 20.71 -24.44
CA CYS A 263 -0.95 20.56 -23.01
C CYS A 263 -0.54 19.12 -22.69
N LEU A 264 0.33 18.96 -21.70
CA LEU A 264 0.68 17.65 -21.16
C LEU A 264 -0.45 17.14 -20.26
N VAL A 265 -1.30 16.27 -20.81
CA VAL A 265 -2.59 15.93 -20.22
C VAL A 265 -2.46 15.13 -18.91
N ARG A 266 -1.37 14.36 -18.74
CA ARG A 266 -1.09 13.53 -17.55
C ARG A 266 -0.06 14.16 -16.58
N SER A 267 0.12 15.46 -16.65
CA SER A 267 1.01 16.21 -15.71
C SER A 267 0.44 16.31 -14.29
N GLY A 268 -0.79 15.83 -14.06
CA GLY A 268 -1.54 16.04 -12.82
C GLY A 268 -2.07 17.47 -12.63
N ARG A 269 -1.69 18.42 -13.50
CA ARG A 269 -2.07 19.84 -13.37
C ARG A 269 -3.56 20.09 -13.56
N PHE A 270 -4.23 19.25 -14.34
CA PHE A 270 -5.58 19.51 -14.83
C PHE A 270 -6.62 18.49 -14.35
N ASP A 271 -6.20 17.25 -14.04
CA ASP A 271 -7.09 16.18 -13.60
C ASP A 271 -6.27 15.07 -12.94
N TRP A 272 -6.97 14.07 -12.38
CA TRP A 272 -6.40 12.92 -11.72
C TRP A 272 -5.82 11.89 -12.70
N VAL A 273 -4.63 11.39 -12.41
CA VAL A 273 -3.93 10.32 -13.15
C VAL A 273 -3.83 9.08 -12.27
N LEU A 274 -4.28 7.93 -12.74
CA LEU A 274 -4.12 6.65 -12.06
C LEU A 274 -2.66 6.21 -12.16
N ALA A 275 -1.98 6.15 -11.01
CA ALA A 275 -0.55 5.81 -10.92
C ALA A 275 -0.29 4.43 -10.31
N GLU A 276 -1.24 3.86 -9.56
CA GLU A 276 -1.09 2.52 -9.00
C GLU A 276 -2.42 1.82 -8.78
N ILE A 277 -2.39 0.49 -8.90
CA ILE A 277 -3.48 -0.40 -8.53
C ILE A 277 -2.89 -1.51 -7.66
N THR A 278 -3.46 -1.66 -6.47
CA THR A 278 -2.95 -2.56 -5.43
C THR A 278 -4.10 -3.37 -4.85
N GLN A 279 -3.87 -4.64 -4.54
CA GLN A 279 -4.88 -5.47 -3.87
C GLN A 279 -5.13 -4.92 -2.47
N ALA A 280 -6.38 -4.88 -2.02
CA ALA A 280 -6.70 -4.28 -0.72
C ALA A 280 -6.06 -5.00 0.49
N SER A 281 -5.69 -6.27 0.34
CA SER A 281 -4.95 -7.05 1.34
C SER A 281 -3.51 -6.55 1.54
N GLU A 282 -2.91 -6.00 0.49
CA GLU A 282 -1.55 -5.48 0.48
C GLU A 282 -1.49 -3.95 0.54
N TRP A 283 -2.60 -3.28 0.22
CA TRP A 283 -2.65 -1.83 0.11
C TRP A 283 -2.42 -1.12 1.44
N ARG A 284 -1.59 -0.09 1.36
CA ARG A 284 -1.17 0.72 2.48
C ARG A 284 -1.06 2.18 2.01
N PRO A 285 -1.73 3.13 2.68
CA PRO A 285 -1.36 4.52 2.64
C PRO A 285 0.10 4.68 3.02
N THR A 286 0.82 5.37 2.18
CA THR A 286 2.24 5.63 2.31
C THR A 286 2.41 6.88 3.16
N HIS A 287 3.01 6.73 4.35
CA HIS A 287 3.26 7.87 5.23
C HIS A 287 4.67 8.37 5.00
N ALA A 288 4.80 9.33 4.09
CA ALA A 288 6.09 9.91 3.71
C ALA A 288 6.92 10.39 4.92
N ALA A 289 6.28 10.87 5.99
CA ALA A 289 6.96 11.30 7.21
C ALA A 289 7.65 10.16 7.99
N ALA A 290 7.22 8.91 7.82
CA ALA A 290 7.79 7.75 8.52
C ALA A 290 8.95 7.09 7.75
N LEU A 291 9.18 7.51 6.48
CA LEU A 291 10.19 6.88 5.63
C LEU A 291 11.59 7.45 5.90
N PRO A 292 12.57 6.62 6.32
CA PRO A 292 13.90 7.10 6.65
C PRO A 292 14.57 7.73 5.43
N GLY A 293 15.16 8.91 5.60
CA GLY A 293 15.87 9.65 4.56
C GLY A 293 14.99 10.40 3.55
N LEU A 294 13.66 10.20 3.59
CA LEU A 294 12.75 10.83 2.63
C LEU A 294 12.60 12.34 2.88
N ALA A 295 12.48 12.76 4.14
CA ALA A 295 12.36 14.17 4.49
C ALA A 295 13.57 14.99 3.98
N GLU A 296 14.78 14.44 4.12
CA GLU A 296 16.00 15.08 3.63
C GLU A 296 16.06 15.12 2.10
N LEU A 297 15.58 14.06 1.41
CA LEU A 297 15.47 14.07 -0.05
C LEU A 297 14.49 15.14 -0.51
N VAL A 298 13.28 15.16 0.06
CA VAL A 298 12.21 16.11 -0.30
C VAL A 298 12.63 17.56 -0.02
N ALA A 299 13.41 17.81 1.04
CA ALA A 299 13.96 19.13 1.32
C ALA A 299 14.92 19.62 0.21
N ARG A 300 15.65 18.71 -0.45
CA ARG A 300 16.56 19.03 -1.56
C ARG A 300 15.87 19.03 -2.93
N ASP A 301 14.91 18.13 -3.10
CA ASP A 301 14.11 17.97 -4.31
C ASP A 301 12.62 18.00 -3.96
N PRO A 302 12.01 19.20 -3.82
CA PRO A 302 10.59 19.33 -3.53
C PRO A 302 9.69 18.73 -4.61
N GLY A 303 10.21 18.48 -5.80
CA GLY A 303 9.50 17.82 -6.90
C GLY A 303 9.38 16.31 -6.73
N PHE A 304 10.14 15.70 -5.82
CA PHE A 304 10.09 14.27 -5.58
C PHE A 304 8.73 13.85 -5.00
N ASP A 305 8.21 12.76 -5.54
CA ASP A 305 6.97 12.14 -5.09
C ASP A 305 7.17 10.63 -4.96
N VAL A 306 6.62 10.03 -3.91
CA VAL A 306 6.81 8.60 -3.64
C VAL A 306 6.12 7.73 -4.69
N GLN A 307 4.91 8.12 -5.11
CA GLN A 307 4.11 7.39 -6.09
C GLN A 307 4.81 7.31 -7.45
N MET A 308 5.57 8.36 -7.81
CA MET A 308 6.42 8.33 -9.01
C MET A 308 7.38 7.15 -9.01
N LEU A 309 8.04 6.91 -7.87
CA LEU A 309 9.06 5.87 -7.77
C LEU A 309 8.42 4.48 -7.66
N GLU A 310 7.29 4.35 -6.97
CA GLU A 310 6.52 3.11 -6.89
C GLU A 310 5.95 2.70 -8.25
N ASP A 311 5.39 3.63 -9.03
CA ASP A 311 4.95 3.41 -10.42
C ASP A 311 6.13 2.92 -11.29
N ARG A 312 7.28 3.58 -11.18
CA ARG A 312 8.49 3.22 -11.91
C ARG A 312 9.05 1.85 -11.49
N ALA A 313 9.00 1.52 -10.20
CA ALA A 313 9.43 0.23 -9.67
C ALA A 313 8.52 -0.92 -10.12
N SER A 314 7.20 -0.68 -10.17
CA SER A 314 6.24 -1.64 -10.72
C SER A 314 6.57 -1.96 -12.19
N MET A 315 6.76 -0.92 -13.02
CA MET A 315 7.18 -1.09 -14.41
C MET A 315 8.54 -1.80 -14.52
N ALA A 316 9.51 -1.44 -13.66
CA ALA A 316 10.82 -2.07 -13.66
C ALA A 316 10.80 -3.57 -13.34
N PHE A 317 9.95 -3.97 -12.39
CA PHE A 317 9.70 -5.36 -12.10
C PHE A 317 9.18 -6.13 -13.33
N TRP A 318 8.23 -5.56 -14.08
CA TRP A 318 7.69 -6.21 -15.28
C TRP A 318 8.69 -6.28 -16.42
N ARG A 319 9.55 -5.26 -16.58
CA ARG A 319 10.68 -5.33 -17.53
C ARG A 319 11.71 -6.40 -17.14
N LEU A 320 11.93 -6.60 -15.84
CA LEU A 320 12.75 -7.71 -15.34
C LEU A 320 12.14 -9.08 -15.71
N ARG A 321 10.81 -9.25 -15.54
CA ARG A 321 10.11 -10.48 -16.00
C ARG A 321 10.19 -10.64 -17.53
N ALA A 322 10.11 -9.54 -18.28
CA ALA A 322 10.26 -9.56 -19.73
C ALA A 322 11.69 -9.97 -20.15
N ALA A 323 12.73 -9.51 -19.44
CA ALA A 323 14.12 -9.90 -19.65
C ALA A 323 14.33 -11.41 -19.43
N GLU A 324 13.78 -11.97 -18.34
CA GLU A 324 13.79 -13.42 -18.11
C GLU A 324 13.09 -14.20 -19.23
N ARG A 325 11.94 -13.68 -19.70
CA ARG A 325 11.15 -14.32 -20.75
C ARG A 325 11.90 -14.38 -22.08
N VAL A 326 12.47 -13.25 -22.50
CA VAL A 326 13.24 -13.12 -23.75
C VAL A 326 14.62 -13.77 -23.62
N GLY A 327 15.15 -13.89 -22.40
CA GLY A 327 16.49 -14.42 -22.15
C GLY A 327 17.60 -13.41 -22.45
N ASP A 328 17.32 -12.11 -22.25
CA ASP A 328 18.21 -11.00 -22.62
C ASP A 328 17.94 -9.78 -21.72
N ALA A 329 18.99 -9.04 -21.34
CA ALA A 329 18.89 -7.85 -20.49
C ALA A 329 18.36 -6.59 -21.21
N ARG A 330 18.22 -6.60 -22.55
CA ARG A 330 17.74 -5.47 -23.37
C ARG A 330 16.50 -4.75 -22.82
N PRO A 331 15.45 -5.42 -22.30
CA PRO A 331 14.30 -4.75 -21.70
C PRO A 331 14.65 -3.80 -20.54
N LEU A 332 15.77 -4.03 -19.84
CA LEU A 332 16.20 -3.25 -18.67
C LEU A 332 16.98 -1.97 -19.04
N THR A 333 17.51 -1.87 -20.26
CA THR A 333 18.49 -0.83 -20.65
C THR A 333 18.05 0.63 -20.41
N ARG A 334 16.75 0.93 -20.39
CA ARG A 334 16.22 2.28 -20.10
C ARG A 334 16.03 2.61 -18.63
N ILE A 335 15.93 1.58 -17.81
CA ILE A 335 15.41 1.69 -16.46
C ILE A 335 16.45 1.28 -15.43
N ALA A 336 17.52 0.62 -15.86
CA ALA A 336 18.62 0.16 -15.03
C ALA A 336 19.94 0.76 -15.52
N THR A 337 20.93 0.83 -14.63
CA THR A 337 22.27 1.27 -15.01
C THR A 337 22.93 0.24 -15.93
N ALA A 338 23.92 0.67 -16.73
CA ALA A 338 24.67 -0.23 -17.60
C ALA A 338 25.32 -1.38 -16.80
N GLY A 339 25.96 -1.06 -15.67
CA GLY A 339 26.57 -2.06 -14.79
C GLY A 339 25.56 -3.06 -14.20
N THR A 340 24.34 -2.61 -13.88
CA THR A 340 23.26 -3.52 -13.45
C THR A 340 22.81 -4.43 -14.58
N CYS A 341 22.68 -3.91 -15.81
CA CYS A 341 22.33 -4.73 -16.97
C CYS A 341 23.39 -5.81 -17.23
N GLU A 342 24.67 -5.46 -17.17
CA GLU A 342 25.79 -6.40 -17.31
C GLU A 342 25.81 -7.44 -16.19
N SER A 343 25.59 -7.03 -14.94
CA SER A 343 25.54 -7.93 -13.78
C SER A 343 24.37 -8.92 -13.84
N LEU A 344 23.23 -8.50 -14.37
CA LEU A 344 22.05 -9.35 -14.51
C LEU A 344 22.06 -10.20 -15.79
N ALA A 345 22.81 -9.81 -16.83
CA ALA A 345 22.82 -10.52 -18.11
C ALA A 345 23.11 -12.03 -17.98
N PRO A 346 24.05 -12.52 -17.14
CA PRO A 346 24.27 -13.95 -16.93
C PRO A 346 23.07 -14.71 -16.36
N ARG A 347 22.12 -14.03 -15.70
CA ARG A 347 20.88 -14.63 -15.20
C ARG A 347 19.86 -14.89 -16.30
N PHE A 348 20.02 -14.25 -17.46
CA PHE A 348 19.10 -14.39 -18.58
C PHE A 348 19.76 -15.23 -19.68
N SER A 349 19.11 -16.33 -20.04
CA SER A 349 19.51 -17.16 -21.17
C SER A 349 18.33 -17.37 -22.10
N ALA A 350 18.56 -17.18 -23.39
CA ALA A 350 17.63 -17.61 -24.43
C ALA A 350 17.76 -19.12 -24.71
N ALA A 351 18.94 -19.69 -24.45
CA ALA A 351 19.22 -21.12 -24.62
C ALA A 351 18.74 -21.93 -23.41
N ALA A 352 18.31 -23.16 -23.67
CA ALA A 352 17.95 -24.10 -22.64
C ALA A 352 19.15 -24.96 -22.21
N PRO A 353 19.22 -25.46 -20.95
CA PRO A 353 18.19 -25.36 -19.92
C PRO A 353 18.09 -23.95 -19.32
N ARG A 354 16.87 -23.49 -19.04
CA ARG A 354 16.61 -22.20 -18.39
C ARG A 354 15.41 -22.24 -17.48
N GLU A 355 15.38 -21.33 -16.51
CA GLU A 355 14.24 -21.12 -15.63
C GLU A 355 13.71 -19.70 -15.77
N ARG A 356 12.40 -19.53 -15.64
CA ARG A 356 11.75 -18.21 -15.62
C ARG A 356 10.50 -18.22 -14.77
N PHE A 357 9.99 -17.04 -14.45
CA PHE A 357 8.67 -16.91 -13.82
C PHE A 357 7.58 -16.64 -14.86
N VAL A 358 6.46 -17.33 -14.70
CA VAL A 358 5.23 -17.15 -15.48
C VAL A 358 4.05 -16.93 -14.54
N ASP A 359 2.95 -16.39 -15.09
CA ASP A 359 1.73 -16.12 -14.31
C ASP A 359 1.97 -15.30 -13.04
N SER A 360 2.90 -14.34 -13.15
CA SER A 360 3.27 -13.46 -12.05
C SER A 360 2.14 -12.51 -11.69
N ALA A 361 2.07 -12.14 -10.43
CA ALA A 361 1.18 -11.11 -9.92
C ALA A 361 1.89 -10.26 -8.88
N VAL A 362 1.76 -8.95 -8.99
CA VAL A 362 2.27 -7.99 -8.01
C VAL A 362 1.17 -7.74 -6.99
N GLY A 363 1.51 -7.90 -5.71
CA GLY A 363 0.64 -7.59 -4.58
C GLY A 363 0.76 -6.14 -4.17
N SER A 364 1.98 -5.64 -3.93
CA SER A 364 2.27 -4.23 -3.63
C SER A 364 3.67 -3.79 -4.06
N VAL A 365 3.83 -2.48 -4.21
CA VAL A 365 5.12 -1.82 -4.47
C VAL A 365 5.26 -0.67 -3.47
N ASN A 366 6.23 -0.74 -2.55
CA ASN A 366 6.36 0.25 -1.49
C ASN A 366 7.78 0.77 -1.38
N LEU A 367 7.95 2.09 -1.28
CA LEU A 367 9.22 2.69 -0.89
C LEU A 367 9.51 2.35 0.58
N LEU A 368 10.68 1.77 0.85
CA LEU A 368 11.15 1.48 2.22
C LEU A 368 11.95 2.63 2.82
N GLY A 369 12.53 3.47 1.98
CA GLY A 369 13.24 4.68 2.38
C GLY A 369 14.36 5.06 1.40
N VAL A 370 15.07 6.12 1.74
CA VAL A 370 16.11 6.73 0.93
C VAL A 370 17.42 6.72 1.71
N LEU A 371 18.45 6.20 1.06
CA LEU A 371 19.84 6.27 1.48
C LEU A 371 20.57 7.28 0.60
N ARG A 372 21.72 7.71 1.07
CA ARG A 372 22.63 8.56 0.30
C ARG A 372 24.04 8.01 0.47
N ASP A 373 24.74 7.90 -0.66
CA ASP A 373 26.17 7.63 -0.69
C ASP A 373 26.93 8.88 -1.20
N ASP A 374 28.23 8.74 -1.48
CA ASP A 374 29.08 9.86 -1.89
C ASP A 374 28.75 10.40 -3.29
N ALA A 375 28.06 9.62 -4.13
CA ALA A 375 27.88 9.92 -5.55
C ALA A 375 26.41 10.01 -5.99
N ASP A 376 25.49 9.37 -5.27
CA ASP A 376 24.10 9.15 -5.65
C ASP A 376 23.14 9.18 -4.43
N ASP A 377 21.93 9.69 -4.63
CA ASP A 377 20.78 9.39 -3.79
C ASP A 377 20.27 7.98 -4.18
N ARG A 378 20.02 7.11 -3.20
CA ARG A 378 19.55 5.73 -3.41
C ARG A 378 18.20 5.48 -2.76
N ALA A 379 17.19 5.12 -3.53
CA ALA A 379 15.87 4.80 -3.01
C ALA A 379 15.62 3.28 -3.07
N VAL A 380 15.24 2.69 -1.95
CA VAL A 380 15.03 1.23 -1.83
C VAL A 380 13.54 0.93 -1.89
N VAL A 381 13.09 0.30 -2.97
CA VAL A 381 11.68 -0.02 -3.18
C VAL A 381 11.47 -1.53 -3.09
N GLU A 382 10.50 -1.97 -2.29
CA GLU A 382 10.11 -3.37 -2.19
C GLU A 382 8.94 -3.68 -3.12
N VAL A 383 9.10 -4.70 -3.94
CA VAL A 383 8.02 -5.31 -4.73
C VAL A 383 7.65 -6.64 -4.08
N VAL A 384 6.40 -6.74 -3.62
CA VAL A 384 5.80 -7.97 -3.10
C VAL A 384 5.02 -8.63 -4.24
N TRP A 385 5.34 -9.88 -4.55
CA TRP A 385 4.76 -10.55 -5.72
C TRP A 385 4.72 -12.07 -5.54
N ASP A 386 3.93 -12.75 -6.37
CA ASP A 386 3.99 -14.20 -6.54
C ASP A 386 4.05 -14.57 -8.02
N GLY A 387 4.45 -15.80 -8.32
CA GLY A 387 4.46 -16.34 -9.68
C GLY A 387 4.82 -17.82 -9.66
N ARG A 388 4.56 -18.50 -10.78
CA ARG A 388 4.94 -19.90 -10.97
C ARG A 388 6.28 -20.00 -11.65
N ARG A 389 7.08 -20.97 -11.26
CA ARG A 389 8.39 -21.22 -11.89
C ARG A 389 8.20 -22.18 -13.05
N GLU A 390 8.70 -21.79 -14.21
CA GLU A 390 8.75 -22.65 -15.38
C GLU A 390 10.20 -22.97 -15.70
N ARG A 391 10.50 -24.26 -15.79
CA ARG A 391 11.78 -24.77 -16.26
C ARG A 391 11.62 -25.26 -17.69
N ILE A 392 12.54 -24.84 -18.55
CA ILE A 392 12.65 -25.31 -19.92
C ILE A 392 13.92 -26.14 -19.98
N ASP A 393 13.79 -27.43 -20.29
CA ASP A 393 14.94 -28.34 -20.36
C ASP A 393 15.72 -28.18 -21.68
N ALA A 394 16.85 -28.88 -21.81
CA ALA A 394 17.69 -28.82 -23.02
C ALA A 394 16.97 -29.29 -24.31
N ARG A 395 15.83 -29.98 -24.20
CA ARG A 395 15.00 -30.43 -25.33
C ARG A 395 13.89 -29.43 -25.68
N GLY A 396 13.71 -28.39 -24.86
CA GLY A 396 12.65 -27.39 -25.01
C GLY A 396 11.34 -27.78 -24.32
N GLU A 397 11.32 -28.89 -23.59
CA GLU A 397 10.15 -29.31 -22.83
C GLU A 397 9.93 -28.39 -21.62
N ARG A 398 8.66 -28.07 -21.36
CA ARG A 398 8.26 -27.10 -20.33
C ARG A 398 7.73 -27.84 -19.11
N GLU A 399 8.42 -27.70 -17.99
CA GLU A 399 7.98 -28.17 -16.68
C GLU A 399 7.55 -26.97 -15.84
N LEU A 400 6.31 -27.01 -15.34
CA LEU A 400 5.73 -25.95 -14.54
C LEU A 400 5.64 -26.38 -13.07
N ASP A 401 6.32 -25.64 -12.19
CA ASP A 401 6.12 -25.74 -10.75
C ASP A 401 4.85 -24.98 -10.36
N ASP A 402 3.82 -25.74 -9.98
CA ASP A 402 2.53 -25.21 -9.57
C ASP A 402 2.57 -24.56 -8.17
N SER A 403 3.69 -24.64 -7.43
CA SER A 403 3.82 -23.94 -6.16
C SER A 403 3.92 -22.43 -6.35
N ARG A 404 2.88 -21.71 -5.93
CA ARG A 404 2.94 -20.25 -5.76
C ARG A 404 3.53 -19.93 -4.39
N ARG A 405 4.50 -19.02 -4.36
CA ARG A 405 5.10 -18.52 -3.11
C ARG A 405 5.14 -17.01 -3.14
N LEU A 406 4.83 -16.40 -2.00
CA LEU A 406 5.00 -14.98 -1.79
C LEU A 406 6.50 -14.65 -1.80
N ARG A 407 6.89 -13.70 -2.64
CA ARG A 407 8.26 -13.24 -2.84
C ARG A 407 8.35 -11.75 -2.59
N ARG A 408 9.55 -11.31 -2.19
CA ARG A 408 9.89 -9.91 -1.98
C ARG A 408 11.19 -9.61 -2.70
N THR A 409 11.14 -8.66 -3.62
CA THR A 409 12.31 -8.21 -4.39
C THR A 409 12.53 -6.74 -4.10
N LEU A 410 13.74 -6.39 -3.68
CA LEU A 410 14.17 -5.01 -3.49
C LEU A 410 14.78 -4.50 -4.80
N LEU A 411 14.22 -3.42 -5.31
CA LEU A 411 14.77 -2.63 -6.41
C LEU A 411 15.40 -1.37 -5.81
N VAL A 412 16.72 -1.25 -5.92
CA VAL A 412 17.43 -0.05 -5.48
C VAL A 412 17.60 0.88 -6.67
N PHE A 413 16.93 2.03 -6.63
CA PHE A 413 17.09 3.09 -7.60
C PHE A 413 18.21 4.03 -7.16
N ALA A 414 19.07 4.45 -8.09
CA ALA A 414 20.08 5.48 -7.88
C ALA A 414 19.81 6.68 -8.81
N ARG A 415 20.12 7.88 -8.31
CA ARG A 415 20.11 9.14 -9.07
C ARG A 415 21.28 10.00 -8.60
N GLY A 416 21.94 10.68 -9.52
CA GLY A 416 23.06 11.58 -9.24
C GLY A 416 22.69 12.66 -8.21
N LEU A 417 23.66 13.03 -7.37
CA LEU A 417 23.48 14.10 -6.40
C LEU A 417 23.24 15.45 -7.08
N GLY A 418 22.30 16.23 -6.55
CA GLY A 418 21.97 17.58 -7.05
C GLY A 418 20.95 17.61 -8.19
N GLU A 419 20.50 16.44 -8.65
CA GLU A 419 19.46 16.30 -9.67
C GLU A 419 18.07 16.59 -9.09
N SER A 420 17.20 17.22 -9.89
CA SER A 420 15.85 17.62 -9.48
C SER A 420 14.77 16.93 -10.31
N THR A 421 13.63 16.67 -9.69
CA THR A 421 12.51 16.00 -10.38
C THR A 421 11.79 16.98 -11.33
N GLN A 422 11.61 16.55 -12.58
CA GLN A 422 10.82 17.29 -13.56
C GLN A 422 9.32 17.08 -13.33
N VAL A 423 8.72 17.96 -12.51
CA VAL A 423 7.34 17.84 -12.01
C VAL A 423 6.28 17.65 -13.10
N ASP A 424 6.43 18.25 -14.29
CA ASP A 424 5.46 18.07 -15.39
C ASP A 424 5.51 16.66 -15.99
N ALA A 425 6.71 16.06 -16.04
CA ALA A 425 6.97 14.77 -16.66
C ALA A 425 6.99 13.59 -15.66
N THR A 426 6.70 13.82 -14.37
CA THR A 426 6.77 12.83 -13.28
C THR A 426 6.14 11.47 -13.64
N PHE A 427 4.94 11.47 -14.24
CA PHE A 427 4.21 10.24 -14.62
C PHE A 427 4.25 9.94 -16.13
N THR A 428 5.12 10.65 -16.87
CA THR A 428 5.36 10.46 -18.31
C THR A 428 6.82 10.04 -18.51
N THR A 429 7.07 8.73 -18.44
CA THR A 429 8.42 8.15 -18.50
C THR A 429 8.80 7.66 -19.90
N ALA A 430 7.85 7.60 -20.84
CA ALA A 430 8.04 7.07 -22.18
C ALA A 430 8.31 8.17 -23.21
N THR A 431 9.24 9.09 -22.92
CA THR A 431 9.71 10.10 -23.87
C THR A 431 11.22 10.06 -23.99
N CYS A 432 11.73 10.09 -25.22
CA CYS A 432 13.15 10.23 -25.48
C CYS A 432 13.65 11.57 -24.94
N ARG A 433 14.73 11.55 -24.16
CA ARG A 433 15.33 12.78 -23.60
C ARG A 433 16.06 13.63 -24.64
N GLY A 434 16.54 13.03 -25.73
CA GLY A 434 17.24 13.75 -26.79
C GLY A 434 16.31 14.53 -27.73
N CYS A 435 15.14 13.98 -28.08
CA CYS A 435 14.23 14.59 -29.05
C CYS A 435 12.79 14.79 -28.57
N GLY A 436 12.44 14.33 -27.37
CA GLY A 436 11.08 14.40 -26.83
C GLY A 436 10.09 13.43 -27.49
N ALA A 437 10.52 12.62 -28.45
CA ALA A 437 9.65 11.67 -29.13
C ALA A 437 9.09 10.64 -28.15
N HIS A 438 7.81 10.31 -28.28
CA HIS A 438 7.24 9.23 -27.49
C HIS A 438 7.91 7.92 -27.88
N ASP A 439 8.25 7.16 -26.86
CA ASP A 439 9.02 5.95 -27.01
C ASP A 439 8.28 4.80 -26.36
N ALA A 440 7.41 4.16 -27.15
CA ALA A 440 6.41 3.15 -26.79
C ALA A 440 6.98 1.80 -26.32
N GLY A 441 8.06 1.80 -25.54
CA GLY A 441 8.54 0.59 -24.86
C GLY A 441 9.39 -0.37 -25.71
N GLY A 442 9.89 0.06 -26.88
CA GLY A 442 10.83 -0.76 -27.66
C GLY A 442 12.10 -1.14 -26.89
N THR A 443 12.64 -2.33 -27.17
CA THR A 443 13.88 -2.89 -26.59
C THR A 443 15.15 -2.48 -27.34
N GLU A 444 15.00 -1.73 -28.43
CA GLU A 444 16.11 -1.16 -29.17
C GLU A 444 16.98 -0.29 -28.25
N PRO A 445 18.32 -0.30 -28.42
CA PRO A 445 19.25 0.43 -27.55
C PRO A 445 19.31 1.94 -27.85
N ALA A 446 18.72 2.38 -28.96
CA ALA A 446 18.72 3.78 -29.39
C ALA A 446 17.30 4.26 -29.75
N CYS A 447 17.06 5.56 -29.61
CA CYS A 447 15.80 6.17 -30.01
C CYS A 447 15.59 6.00 -31.53
N ALA A 448 14.46 5.41 -31.93
CA ALA A 448 14.11 5.25 -33.34
C ALA A 448 13.98 6.58 -34.11
N PHE A 449 13.80 7.70 -33.42
CA PHE A 449 13.62 9.01 -34.04
C PHE A 449 14.91 9.81 -34.16
N CYS A 450 15.74 9.87 -33.11
CA CYS A 450 16.96 10.70 -33.10
C CYS A 450 18.27 9.92 -32.92
N GLY A 451 18.22 8.60 -32.78
CA GLY A 451 19.41 7.76 -32.57
C GLY A 451 20.08 7.94 -31.20
N ALA A 452 19.58 8.82 -30.33
CA ALA A 452 20.14 9.00 -29.00
C ALA A 452 20.08 7.67 -28.22
N PRO A 453 21.15 7.28 -27.52
CA PRO A 453 21.13 6.11 -26.65
C PRO A 453 19.94 6.17 -25.70
N ARG A 454 19.26 5.05 -25.55
CA ARG A 454 18.15 4.89 -24.61
C ARG A 454 18.62 4.59 -23.19
N THR A 455 19.90 4.27 -23.02
CA THR A 455 20.55 4.15 -21.71
C THR A 455 20.26 5.42 -20.90
N GLY A 456 19.55 5.25 -19.78
CA GLY A 456 19.27 6.37 -18.90
C GLY A 456 20.56 7.02 -18.41
N ASP A 457 20.52 8.33 -18.19
CA ASP A 457 21.59 9.10 -17.57
C ASP A 457 21.34 9.27 -16.05
N ARG A 458 22.36 9.74 -15.33
CA ARG A 458 22.34 9.88 -13.86
C ARG A 458 21.33 10.91 -13.36
N SER A 459 20.70 11.72 -14.22
CA SER A 459 19.60 12.61 -13.85
C SER A 459 18.25 11.90 -13.65
N ALA A 460 18.13 10.64 -14.10
CA ALA A 460 16.96 9.80 -13.84
C ALA A 460 17.18 8.87 -12.63
N TRP A 461 16.09 8.45 -12.00
CA TRP A 461 16.11 7.29 -11.11
C TRP A 461 16.31 6.02 -11.94
N LEU A 462 17.44 5.33 -11.79
CA LEU A 462 17.74 4.07 -12.48
C LEU A 462 17.94 2.94 -11.48
N VAL A 463 17.43 1.75 -11.80
CA VAL A 463 17.70 0.54 -11.02
C VAL A 463 19.21 0.27 -11.07
N ALA A 464 19.86 0.48 -9.93
CA ALA A 464 21.28 0.22 -9.72
C ALA A 464 21.49 -1.20 -9.17
N GLU A 465 20.50 -1.76 -8.49
CA GLU A 465 20.63 -3.06 -7.84
C GLU A 465 19.28 -3.77 -7.71
N VAL A 466 19.31 -5.10 -7.83
CA VAL A 466 18.15 -5.98 -7.66
C VAL A 466 18.53 -7.07 -6.68
N ALA A 467 17.90 -7.06 -5.49
CA ALA A 467 18.17 -8.01 -4.42
C ALA A 467 16.90 -8.78 -4.05
N GLU A 468 17.00 -10.10 -3.92
CA GLU A 468 15.91 -10.92 -3.36
C GLU A 468 15.97 -10.87 -1.84
N ARG A 469 14.81 -10.79 -1.18
CA ARG A 469 14.75 -10.78 0.29
C ARG A 469 15.28 -12.09 0.85
N GLY A 470 16.19 -11.99 1.84
CA GLY A 470 16.96 -13.14 2.36
C GLY A 470 18.36 -13.28 1.75
N SER A 471 18.74 -12.41 0.81
CA SER A 471 20.15 -12.21 0.45
C SER A 471 20.83 -11.26 1.43
N ASP A 472 22.13 -11.44 1.65
CA ASP A 472 22.95 -10.59 2.53
C ASP A 472 22.79 -9.10 2.20
N VAL A 473 22.76 -8.77 0.91
CA VAL A 473 22.54 -7.40 0.41
C VAL A 473 21.17 -6.85 0.86
N ALA A 474 20.10 -7.62 0.67
CA ALA A 474 18.76 -7.18 1.04
C ALA A 474 18.61 -7.00 2.56
N GLU A 475 19.21 -7.90 3.34
CA GLU A 475 19.20 -7.83 4.80
C GLU A 475 19.97 -6.61 5.30
N GLU A 476 21.13 -6.31 4.69
CA GLU A 476 21.93 -5.13 5.01
C GLU A 476 21.17 -3.83 4.74
N LEU A 477 20.52 -3.73 3.57
CA LEU A 477 19.73 -2.55 3.19
C LEU A 477 18.58 -2.32 4.18
N VAL A 478 17.82 -3.36 4.50
CA VAL A 478 16.69 -3.28 5.45
C VAL A 478 17.19 -2.91 6.85
N ARG A 479 18.30 -3.50 7.30
CA ARG A 479 18.91 -3.19 8.59
C ARG A 479 19.37 -1.74 8.66
N THR A 480 20.02 -1.24 7.61
CA THR A 480 20.51 0.14 7.52
C THR A 480 19.36 1.15 7.56
N LEU A 481 18.29 0.91 6.79
CA LEU A 481 17.09 1.75 6.83
C LEU A 481 16.42 1.72 8.21
N GLY A 482 16.33 0.54 8.82
CA GLY A 482 15.79 0.38 10.17
C GLY A 482 16.60 1.13 11.23
N GLN A 483 17.93 1.15 11.12
CA GLN A 483 18.79 1.94 12.01
C GLN A 483 18.55 3.44 11.80
N ARG A 484 18.51 3.92 10.55
CA ARG A 484 18.22 5.33 10.24
C ARG A 484 16.87 5.79 10.79
N ALA A 485 15.84 4.95 10.68
CA ALA A 485 14.52 5.25 11.25
C ALA A 485 14.57 5.38 12.78
N ARG A 486 15.34 4.52 13.47
CA ARG A 486 15.56 4.63 14.92
C ARG A 486 16.32 5.89 15.29
N ASP A 487 17.39 6.22 14.56
CA ASP A 487 18.19 7.42 14.81
C ASP A 487 17.40 8.70 14.59
N ALA A 488 16.53 8.73 13.57
CA ALA A 488 15.64 9.87 13.31
C ALA A 488 14.66 10.07 14.49
N ARG A 489 14.00 9.00 14.93
CA ARG A 489 13.09 9.02 16.09
C ARG A 489 13.81 9.44 17.38
N ALA A 490 15.05 9.00 17.59
CA ALA A 490 15.85 9.41 18.74
C ALA A 490 16.16 10.92 18.75
N ARG A 491 16.53 11.49 17.59
CA ARG A 491 16.78 12.94 17.45
C ARG A 491 15.53 13.78 17.71
N GLU A 492 14.36 13.30 17.28
CA GLU A 492 13.08 13.94 17.59
C GLU A 492 12.80 13.92 19.10
N GLY A 493 13.09 12.80 19.77
CA GLY A 493 13.02 12.68 21.22
C GLY A 493 13.95 13.65 21.95
N ASP A 494 15.22 13.74 21.54
CA ASP A 494 16.21 14.66 22.12
C ASP A 494 15.84 16.14 21.87
N ALA A 495 15.27 16.46 20.70
CA ALA A 495 14.78 17.81 20.40
C ALA A 495 13.59 18.21 21.30
N LEU A 496 12.71 17.26 21.63
CA LEU A 496 11.63 17.49 22.59
C LEU A 496 12.19 17.68 24.01
N HIS A 497 13.11 16.81 24.45
CA HIS A 497 13.76 16.94 25.76
C HIS A 497 14.53 18.26 25.92
N ALA A 498 15.22 18.74 24.88
CA ALA A 498 15.91 20.03 24.92
C ALA A 498 14.95 21.24 25.04
N ARG A 499 13.69 21.08 24.61
CA ARG A 499 12.66 22.13 24.66
C ARG A 499 11.84 22.13 25.94
N VAL A 500 11.85 21.04 26.70
CA VAL A 500 11.11 20.88 27.97
C VAL A 500 12.09 20.76 29.13
N SER A 501 12.02 21.70 30.08
CA SER A 501 12.94 21.70 31.23
C SER A 501 12.69 20.47 32.14
N PRO A 502 13.71 19.99 32.89
CA PRO A 502 13.52 18.87 33.82
C PRO A 502 12.45 19.12 34.90
N GLU A 503 12.30 20.36 35.36
CA GLU A 503 11.29 20.78 36.34
C GLU A 503 9.88 20.74 35.73
N SER A 504 9.79 21.06 34.44
CA SER A 504 8.58 21.11 33.61
C SER A 504 8.15 19.73 33.11
N ALA A 505 9.09 18.80 32.89
CA ALA A 505 8.84 17.45 32.38
C ALA A 505 7.84 16.66 33.25
N ALA A 506 7.95 16.78 34.57
CA ALA A 506 7.00 16.16 35.50
C ALA A 506 5.59 16.77 35.39
N GLY A 507 5.49 18.09 35.20
CA GLY A 507 4.21 18.78 35.01
C GLY A 507 3.52 18.43 33.69
N LEU A 508 4.28 18.26 32.60
CA LEU A 508 3.75 17.78 31.33
C LEU A 508 3.21 16.35 31.48
N LEU A 509 3.92 15.50 32.21
CA LEU A 509 3.48 14.13 32.47
C LEU A 509 2.22 14.08 33.35
N VAL A 510 2.07 14.99 34.31
CA VAL A 510 0.84 15.14 35.10
C VAL A 510 -0.34 15.53 34.22
N TRP A 511 -0.19 16.53 33.35
CA TRP A 511 -1.26 16.93 32.42
C TRP A 511 -1.57 15.86 31.38
N ALA A 512 -0.57 15.10 30.95
CA ALA A 512 -0.76 13.94 30.10
C ALA A 512 -1.59 12.85 30.82
N ALA A 513 -1.32 12.59 32.11
CA ALA A 513 -2.09 11.65 32.90
C ALA A 513 -3.53 12.15 33.19
N GLU A 514 -3.72 13.45 33.43
CA GLU A 514 -5.06 14.05 33.57
C GLU A 514 -5.87 14.00 32.27
N LEU A 515 -5.22 14.25 31.14
CA LEU A 515 -5.83 14.13 29.82
C LEU A 515 -6.30 12.69 29.56
N ALA A 516 -5.45 11.69 29.87
CA ALA A 516 -5.80 10.27 29.74
C ALA A 516 -6.92 9.83 30.71
N ARG A 517 -7.11 10.54 31.83
CA ARG A 517 -8.22 10.28 32.77
C ARG A 517 -9.49 11.09 32.47
N ALA A 518 -9.49 11.92 31.42
CA ALA A 518 -10.53 12.92 31.22
C ALA A 518 -11.92 12.31 30.92
N ASP A 519 -11.98 11.09 30.40
CA ASP A 519 -13.21 10.36 30.09
C ASP A 519 -13.60 9.30 31.14
N GLY A 520 -12.76 9.09 32.16
CA GLY A 520 -13.06 8.32 33.37
C GLY A 520 -12.48 6.91 33.44
N GLU A 521 -11.77 6.43 32.41
CA GLU A 521 -11.06 5.15 32.41
C GLU A 521 -9.72 5.32 31.68
N VAL A 522 -8.59 4.84 32.26
CA VAL A 522 -7.29 4.81 31.56
C VAL A 522 -7.08 3.41 31.00
N ASP A 523 -7.02 3.26 29.68
CA ASP A 523 -6.83 1.97 29.05
C ASP A 523 -5.34 1.53 28.98
N ASP A 524 -5.11 0.25 28.68
CA ASP A 524 -3.75 -0.31 28.57
C ASP A 524 -2.87 0.41 27.53
N ARG A 525 -3.46 1.03 26.51
CA ARG A 525 -2.76 1.75 25.44
C ARG A 525 -2.32 3.12 25.91
N GLU A 526 -3.19 3.85 26.59
CA GLU A 526 -2.89 5.15 27.20
C GLU A 526 -1.81 5.02 28.27
N GLN A 527 -1.87 3.95 29.09
CA GLN A 527 -0.83 3.68 30.09
C GLN A 527 0.55 3.41 29.44
N ARG A 528 0.58 2.73 28.29
CA ARG A 528 1.82 2.54 27.50
C ARG A 528 2.33 3.85 26.90
N ALA A 529 1.43 4.67 26.36
CA ALA A 529 1.79 5.97 25.77
C ALA A 529 2.36 6.93 26.82
N LEU A 530 1.78 6.96 28.03
CA LEU A 530 2.28 7.74 29.17
C LEU A 530 3.68 7.30 29.61
N ARG A 531 3.94 5.99 29.70
CA ARG A 531 5.28 5.47 30.02
C ARG A 531 6.31 5.77 28.92
N ALA A 532 5.91 5.69 27.65
CA ALA A 532 6.77 6.06 26.52
C ALA A 532 7.10 7.56 26.52
N LEU A 533 6.12 8.41 26.84
CA LEU A 533 6.31 9.85 27.01
C LEU A 533 7.25 10.13 28.20
N ALA A 534 7.05 9.47 29.33
CA ALA A 534 7.92 9.62 30.50
C ALA A 534 9.38 9.26 30.18
N ALA A 535 9.61 8.21 29.38
CA ALA A 535 10.94 7.84 28.91
C ALA A 535 11.56 8.92 27.99
N ARG A 536 10.78 9.48 27.05
CA ARG A 536 11.22 10.60 26.18
C ARG A 536 11.58 11.84 27.00
N LEU A 537 10.84 12.10 28.07
CA LEU A 537 11.06 13.21 28.99
C LEU A 537 12.14 12.92 30.05
N ARG A 538 12.69 11.70 30.09
CA ARG A 538 13.68 11.22 31.07
C ARG A 538 13.22 11.35 32.53
N VAL A 539 11.95 11.10 32.78
CA VAL A 539 11.37 11.03 34.14
C VAL A 539 11.65 9.66 34.75
N ALA A 540 12.10 9.61 36.01
CA ALA A 540 12.43 8.37 36.70
C ALA A 540 11.20 7.45 36.88
N PRO A 541 11.30 6.13 36.66
CA PRO A 541 10.15 5.20 36.67
C PRO A 541 9.32 5.26 37.95
N GLU A 542 9.96 5.42 39.11
CA GLU A 542 9.30 5.47 40.42
C GLU A 542 8.37 6.68 40.52
N ARG A 543 8.76 7.80 39.90
CA ARG A 543 7.96 9.03 39.85
C ARG A 543 6.80 8.92 38.86
N VAL A 544 6.92 8.09 37.84
CA VAL A 544 5.85 7.82 36.87
C VAL A 544 4.71 7.07 37.55
N ASP A 545 5.03 6.02 38.31
CA ASP A 545 4.01 5.24 39.02
C ASP A 545 3.30 6.08 40.09
N GLU A 546 4.01 6.95 40.82
CA GLU A 546 3.38 7.93 41.74
C GLU A 546 2.37 8.87 41.03
N ILE A 547 2.67 9.33 39.81
CA ILE A 547 1.78 10.21 39.03
C ILE A 547 0.58 9.41 38.47
N LEU A 548 0.81 8.16 38.07
CA LEU A 548 -0.21 7.26 37.54
C LEU A 548 -1.13 6.67 38.62
N ASP A 549 -0.70 6.62 39.88
CA ASP A 549 -1.48 6.09 41.02
C ASP A 549 -2.11 7.20 41.88
N GLY A 550 -1.64 8.44 41.76
CA GLY A 550 -2.07 9.56 42.61
C GLY A 550 -3.44 10.16 42.24
N GLU A 551 -4.29 10.36 43.25
CA GLU A 551 -5.55 11.15 43.21
C GLU A 551 -5.33 12.67 43.34
N ARG A 552 -4.09 13.13 43.57
CA ARG A 552 -3.81 14.55 43.86
C ARG A 552 -3.41 15.33 42.62
N VAL A 553 -4.25 16.30 42.26
CA VAL A 553 -3.96 17.41 41.35
C VAL A 553 -2.87 18.30 41.99
N PRO A 554 -1.62 18.35 41.46
CA PRO A 554 -0.63 19.34 41.86
C PRO A 554 -1.06 20.74 41.35
N PRO A 555 -0.48 21.84 41.85
CA PRO A 555 -0.76 23.17 41.29
C PRO A 555 -0.50 23.19 39.78
N ALA A 556 -1.36 23.89 39.04
CA ALA A 556 -1.33 23.91 37.59
C ALA A 556 0.09 24.24 37.08
N PRO A 557 0.78 23.30 36.42
CA PRO A 557 2.12 23.52 35.96
C PRO A 557 2.18 24.68 34.97
N SER A 558 3.33 25.37 34.95
CA SER A 558 3.60 26.48 34.04
C SER A 558 4.80 26.15 33.16
N ALA A 559 4.69 26.38 31.86
CA ALA A 559 5.84 26.39 30.97
C ALA A 559 6.73 27.61 31.28
N ARG A 560 8.06 27.45 31.16
CA ARG A 560 9.03 28.53 31.40
C ARG A 560 8.91 29.64 30.36
N ASP A 561 8.65 29.25 29.11
CA ASP A 561 8.59 30.14 27.97
C ASP A 561 7.57 29.68 26.93
N ARG A 562 7.32 30.52 25.92
CA ARG A 562 6.33 30.25 24.86
C ARG A 562 6.71 29.07 23.97
N GLY A 563 8.00 28.81 23.78
CA GLY A 563 8.49 27.68 22.97
C GLY A 563 8.24 26.35 23.67
N GLU A 564 8.47 26.32 24.98
CA GLU A 564 8.13 25.19 25.84
C GLU A 564 6.62 24.99 25.91
N ALA A 565 5.83 26.05 26.06
CA ALA A 565 4.36 25.98 26.05
C ALA A 565 3.80 25.37 24.75
N ALA A 566 4.37 25.72 23.59
CA ALA A 566 3.99 25.14 22.32
C ALA A 566 4.39 23.66 22.22
N ALA A 567 5.56 23.27 22.73
CA ALA A 567 6.01 21.87 22.77
C ALA A 567 5.13 21.01 23.69
N TRP A 568 4.75 21.53 24.85
CA TRP A 568 3.79 20.90 25.76
C TRP A 568 2.45 20.65 25.07
N TYR A 569 1.92 21.70 24.44
CA TYR A 569 0.63 21.61 23.77
C TYR A 569 0.64 20.60 22.62
N ALA A 570 1.69 20.60 21.79
CA ALA A 570 1.86 19.62 20.73
C ALA A 570 1.91 18.17 21.26
N THR A 571 2.65 17.96 22.34
CA THR A 571 2.78 16.64 22.99
C THR A 571 1.45 16.13 23.55
N LEU A 572 0.66 17.01 24.17
CA LEU A 572 -0.68 16.66 24.68
C LEU A 572 -1.66 16.35 23.55
N VAL A 573 -1.56 17.10 22.45
CA VAL A 573 -2.38 16.86 21.26
C VAL A 573 -2.03 15.54 20.59
N GLU A 574 -0.74 15.18 20.51
CA GLU A 574 -0.29 13.88 20.03
C GLU A 574 -0.84 12.74 20.90
N LEU A 575 -0.72 12.88 22.22
CA LEU A 575 -1.22 11.88 23.18
C LEU A 575 -2.74 11.69 23.08
N ALA A 576 -3.51 12.78 23.03
CA ALA A 576 -4.98 12.77 22.93
C ALA A 576 -5.51 12.22 21.60
N LEU A 577 -4.62 12.01 20.61
CA LEU A 577 -4.98 11.49 19.30
C LEU A 577 -4.41 10.08 19.06
N GLU A 578 -3.76 9.47 20.07
CA GLU A 578 -3.17 8.14 20.00
C GLU A 578 -4.19 7.09 19.53
N ASP A 579 -5.43 7.16 20.02
CA ASP A 579 -6.53 6.28 19.63
C ASP A 579 -7.14 6.59 18.24
N GLY A 580 -6.77 7.73 17.65
CA GLY A 580 -7.27 8.26 16.38
C GLY A 580 -8.57 9.07 16.49
N SER A 581 -9.08 9.32 17.71
CA SER A 581 -10.33 10.04 17.94
C SER A 581 -10.38 10.85 19.23
N LEU A 582 -10.45 12.17 19.11
CA LEU A 582 -10.70 13.06 20.24
C LEU A 582 -12.16 12.99 20.73
N THR A 583 -12.34 12.57 21.98
CA THR A 583 -13.61 12.66 22.72
C THR A 583 -13.98 14.12 23.03
N ARG A 584 -15.22 14.33 23.51
CA ARG A 584 -15.68 15.65 23.95
C ARG A 584 -14.93 16.12 25.20
N ALA A 585 -14.56 15.19 26.08
CA ALA A 585 -13.85 15.48 27.33
C ALA A 585 -12.40 15.91 27.07
N GLU A 586 -11.67 15.17 26.23
CA GLU A 586 -10.30 15.51 25.82
C GLU A 586 -10.25 16.82 25.05
N ARG A 587 -11.21 17.07 24.15
CA ARG A 587 -11.32 18.37 23.47
C ARG A 587 -11.53 19.51 24.46
N GLY A 588 -12.35 19.29 25.49
CA GLY A 588 -12.53 20.22 26.60
C GLY A 588 -11.23 20.46 27.37
N PHE A 589 -10.46 19.40 27.63
CA PHE A 589 -9.15 19.49 28.28
C PHE A 589 -8.15 20.28 27.44
N LEU A 590 -7.97 19.93 26.17
CA LEU A 590 -7.06 20.62 25.25
C LEU A 590 -7.41 22.10 25.08
N THR A 591 -8.70 22.46 25.14
CA THR A 591 -9.10 23.87 25.10
C THR A 591 -8.66 24.62 26.36
N ARG A 592 -8.78 24.00 27.55
CA ARG A 592 -8.30 24.58 28.81
C ARG A 592 -6.78 24.65 28.84
N ALA A 593 -6.10 23.59 28.41
CA ALA A 593 -4.65 23.53 28.32
C ALA A 593 -4.10 24.62 27.37
N ALA A 594 -4.70 24.80 26.19
CA ALA A 594 -4.34 25.87 25.26
C ALA A 594 -4.46 27.25 25.89
N SER A 595 -5.59 27.51 26.58
CA SER A 595 -5.83 28.79 27.24
C SER A 595 -4.82 29.07 28.37
N HIS A 596 -4.47 28.05 29.16
CA HIS A 596 -3.51 28.18 30.27
C HIS A 596 -2.07 28.33 29.77
N LEU A 597 -1.72 27.68 28.65
CA LEU A 597 -0.42 27.78 28.00
C LEU A 597 -0.28 29.02 27.09
N GLY A 598 -1.32 29.83 26.95
CA GLY A 598 -1.31 31.02 26.08
C GLY A 598 -1.26 30.72 24.58
N ILE A 599 -1.71 29.52 24.17
CA ILE A 599 -1.78 29.09 22.77
C ILE A 599 -3.07 29.63 22.15
N GLY A 600 -2.92 30.34 21.02
CA GLY A 600 -4.06 30.91 20.30
C GLY A 600 -4.89 29.86 19.58
N TYR A 601 -6.17 30.15 19.32
CA TYR A 601 -7.08 29.23 18.62
C TYR A 601 -6.54 28.73 17.27
N ARG A 602 -5.95 29.60 16.45
CA ARG A 602 -5.39 29.21 15.14
C ARG A 602 -4.20 28.27 15.29
N GLU A 603 -3.30 28.55 16.23
CA GLU A 603 -2.13 27.74 16.53
C GLU A 603 -2.54 26.35 17.06
N SER A 604 -3.57 26.31 17.91
CA SER A 604 -4.17 25.06 18.39
C SER A 604 -4.73 24.20 17.25
N GLU A 605 -5.48 24.79 16.32
CA GLU A 605 -6.02 24.10 15.15
C GLU A 605 -4.93 23.60 14.19
N ASP A 606 -3.85 24.36 14.01
CA ASP A 606 -2.72 23.96 13.16
C ASP A 606 -1.97 22.77 13.75
N VAL A 607 -1.74 22.76 15.07
CA VAL A 607 -1.13 21.63 15.79
C VAL A 607 -2.02 20.38 15.74
N LEU A 608 -3.34 20.54 15.97
CA LEU A 608 -4.31 19.44 15.83
C LEU A 608 -4.33 18.84 14.42
N ARG A 609 -4.20 19.69 13.39
CA ARG A 609 -4.14 19.26 11.99
C ARG A 609 -2.85 18.48 11.70
N ALA A 610 -1.71 18.97 12.19
CA ALA A 610 -0.41 18.32 12.02
C ALA A 610 -0.36 16.96 12.73
N ALA A 611 -0.81 16.89 13.98
CA ALA A 611 -0.82 15.65 14.78
C ALA A 611 -1.75 14.58 14.19
N ARG A 612 -2.94 14.96 13.72
CA ARG A 612 -3.82 14.02 12.99
C ARG A 612 -3.13 13.45 11.76
N ALA A 613 -2.44 14.27 10.98
CA ALA A 613 -1.72 13.82 9.79
C ALA A 613 -0.62 12.79 10.13
N HIS A 614 0.04 12.94 11.28
CA HIS A 614 1.06 12.01 11.77
C HIS A 614 0.50 10.69 12.31
N LEU A 615 -0.55 10.74 13.14
CA LEU A 615 -1.14 9.56 13.79
C LEU A 615 -1.94 8.65 12.86
N PHE A 616 -2.53 9.22 11.80
CA PHE A 616 -3.04 8.41 10.69
C PHE A 616 -1.93 7.55 10.08
N GLY A 617 -0.64 7.93 10.23
CA GLY A 617 0.51 7.15 9.81
C GLY A 617 0.96 6.03 10.74
N GLU A 618 1.13 6.33 12.02
CA GLU A 618 1.68 5.36 12.97
C GLU A 618 0.69 4.26 13.36
N ALA A 619 -0.61 4.57 13.46
CA ALA A 619 -1.65 3.61 13.82
C ALA A 619 -1.80 2.46 12.79
N ARG A 620 -1.28 2.64 11.57
CA ARG A 620 -1.20 1.62 10.52
C ARG A 620 0.06 0.76 10.62
N GLU A 621 1.17 1.30 11.13
CA GLU A 621 2.41 0.56 11.35
C GLU A 621 2.34 -0.38 12.56
N ALA A 622 1.70 0.04 13.66
CA ALA A 622 1.57 -0.78 14.87
C ALA A 622 0.71 -2.05 14.65
N ARG A 623 -0.36 -1.96 13.85
CA ARG A 623 -1.17 -3.14 13.46
C ARG A 623 -0.38 -4.14 12.60
N ARG A 624 0.66 -3.68 11.90
CA ARG A 624 1.56 -4.51 11.10
C ARG A 624 2.50 -5.34 11.98
N ALA A 625 3.05 -4.78 13.06
CA ALA A 625 3.91 -5.52 13.98
C ALA A 625 3.16 -6.67 14.69
N HIS A 626 1.92 -6.41 15.13
CA HIS A 626 1.08 -7.41 15.81
C HIS A 626 0.56 -8.51 14.86
N PHE A 627 0.39 -8.24 13.57
CA PHE A 627 -0.05 -9.26 12.61
C PHE A 627 1.10 -10.18 12.17
N LEU A 628 2.35 -9.69 12.20
CA LEU A 628 3.55 -10.45 11.82
C LEU A 628 3.98 -11.46 12.90
N ASP A 629 3.81 -11.12 14.18
CA ASP A 629 4.13 -12.00 15.33
C ASP A 629 3.16 -13.20 15.47
N ARG A 630 2.04 -13.18 14.75
CA ARG A 630 1.08 -14.31 14.69
C ARG A 630 1.30 -15.23 13.48
N THR A 631 2.25 -14.92 12.62
CA THR A 631 2.54 -15.66 11.38
C THR A 631 3.99 -16.15 11.26
N SER A 632 4.79 -15.98 12.31
CA SER A 632 6.07 -16.66 12.50
C SER A 632 5.88 -18.06 13.09
#